data_AF-A0A1C5LXW0-F1
#
_entry.id   AF-A0A1C5LXW0-F1
#
_cell.length_a   1.000
_cell.length_b   1.000
_cell.length_c   1.000
_cell.angle_alpha   90.00
_cell.angle_beta   90.00
_cell.angle_gamma   90.00
#
_symmetry.space_group_name_H-M   'P 1'
#
loop_
_entity.id
_entity.type
_entity.pdbx_description
1 polymer ?
#
loop_
_entity_poly.entity_id
_entity_poly.type
_entity_poly.pdbx_seq_one_letter_code
_entity_poly.pdbx_strand_id
1 'polypeptide(L)'
;MGKVLIKCIQTPMQKYFYDRSLDSVVMVNDEEYQILKTVEKTKLVPDGVLRRFVKSGLLRETAIEEIEHPETENLHLLAEHYMGNLILQVTQQCNLRCKYCAYSGNYYNRSHTSNRMDFETAKKAIDFYLKRSEKADQLALSFYGVSLFWNLN
;
A
#
# COMPACT_ATOMS: atom_id res chain seq x y z
N MET A 1 22.66 -19.16 -14.39
CA MET A 1 22.75 -18.37 -13.13
C MET A 1 21.50 -17.53 -13.04
N GLY A 2 20.58 -17.93 -12.17
CA GLY A 2 19.37 -17.17 -11.89
C GLY A 2 19.67 -15.94 -11.04
N LYS A 3 18.74 -14.99 -11.09
CA LYS A 3 18.87 -13.70 -10.42
C LYS A 3 18.42 -13.83 -8.97
N VAL A 4 19.14 -13.23 -8.03
CA VAL A 4 18.71 -13.11 -6.63
C VAL A 4 18.09 -11.74 -6.37
N LEU A 5 17.16 -11.68 -5.42
CA LEU A 5 16.54 -10.43 -4.99
C LEU A 5 16.84 -10.18 -3.52
N ILE A 6 17.69 -9.19 -3.27
CA ILE A 6 18.07 -8.76 -1.93
C ILE A 6 18.02 -7.24 -1.83
N LYS A 7 17.95 -6.73 -0.59
CA LYS A 7 18.10 -5.31 -0.28
C LYS A 7 19.14 -5.11 0.81
N CYS A 8 20.20 -4.37 0.53
CA CYS A 8 21.17 -4.02 1.55
C CYS A 8 20.70 -2.81 2.36
N ILE A 9 20.79 -2.92 3.68
CA ILE A 9 20.34 -1.91 4.64
C ILE A 9 21.49 -1.62 5.59
N GLN A 10 21.77 -0.34 5.83
CA GLN A 10 22.78 0.10 6.78
C GLN A 10 22.14 1.04 7.78
N THR A 11 22.34 0.74 9.06
CA THR A 11 22.05 1.66 10.16
C THR A 11 23.35 2.28 10.66
N PRO A 12 23.31 3.28 11.56
CA PRO A 12 24.53 3.85 12.13
C PRO A 12 25.42 2.84 12.86
N MET A 13 24.84 1.76 13.40
CA MET A 13 25.56 0.77 14.22
C MET A 13 25.90 -0.52 13.48
N GLN A 14 25.11 -0.91 12.47
CA GLN A 14 25.19 -2.26 11.92
C GLN A 14 24.73 -2.33 10.46
N LYS A 15 25.23 -3.35 9.75
CA LYS A 15 24.90 -3.65 8.36
C LYS A 15 24.11 -4.94 8.23
N TYR A 16 23.18 -4.93 7.30
CA TYR A 16 22.25 -6.02 7.03
C TYR A 16 22.00 -6.19 5.54
N PHE A 17 21.49 -7.36 5.18
CA PHE A 17 20.72 -7.50 3.96
C PHE A 17 19.39 -8.19 4.25
N TYR A 18 18.35 -7.74 3.58
CA TYR A 18 17.07 -8.43 3.48
C TYR A 18 17.13 -9.39 2.29
N ASP A 19 16.84 -10.66 2.55
CA ASP A 19 16.69 -11.71 1.54
C ASP A 19 15.21 -11.95 1.26
N ARG A 20 14.79 -11.75 0.00
CA ARG A 20 13.39 -11.94 -0.36
C ARG A 20 12.96 -13.42 -0.31
N SER A 21 13.88 -14.35 -0.57
CA SER A 21 13.51 -15.76 -0.73
C SER A 21 13.09 -16.43 0.58
N LEU A 22 13.71 -16.04 1.69
CA LEU A 22 13.35 -16.49 3.03
C LEU A 22 12.67 -15.40 3.88
N ASP A 23 12.33 -14.26 3.27
CA ASP A 23 11.74 -13.09 3.96
C ASP A 23 12.48 -12.74 5.26
N SER A 24 13.82 -12.67 5.19
CA SER A 24 14.68 -12.61 6.37
C SER A 24 15.66 -11.45 6.31
N VAL A 25 15.90 -10.78 7.45
CA VAL A 25 16.93 -9.75 7.60
C VAL A 25 18.13 -10.33 8.32
N VAL A 26 19.30 -10.30 7.68
CA VAL A 26 20.52 -10.95 8.18
C VAL A 26 21.60 -9.93 8.40
N MET A 27 22.18 -9.97 9.60
CA MET A 27 23.32 -9.14 9.99
C MET A 27 24.60 -9.61 9.31
N VAL A 28 25.39 -8.66 8.81
CA VAL A 28 26.62 -8.95 8.06
C VAL A 28 27.75 -8.02 8.47
N ASN A 29 28.99 -8.46 8.25
CA ASN A 29 30.16 -7.62 8.45
C ASN A 29 30.39 -6.67 7.27
N ASP A 30 31.41 -5.81 7.37
CA ASP A 30 31.70 -4.80 6.36
C ASP A 30 32.07 -5.38 4.99
N GLU A 31 32.86 -6.45 4.97
CA GLU A 31 33.32 -7.11 3.75
C GLU A 31 32.15 -7.75 2.99
N GLU A 32 31.35 -8.55 3.71
CA GLU A 32 30.14 -9.18 3.20
C GLU A 32 29.15 -8.15 2.67
N TYR A 33 28.99 -7.03 3.39
CA TYR A 33 28.12 -5.96 2.97
C TYR A 33 28.56 -5.36 1.63
N GLN A 34 29.86 -5.10 1.41
CA GLN A 34 30.34 -4.56 0.13
C GLN A 34 30.06 -5.53 -1.03
N ILE A 35 30.26 -6.83 -0.81
CA ILE A 35 29.95 -7.85 -1.80
C ILE A 35 28.44 -7.87 -2.07
N LEU A 36 27.62 -7.87 -1.02
CA LEU A 36 26.16 -7.86 -1.14
C LEU A 36 25.62 -6.59 -1.81
N LYS A 37 26.28 -5.42 -1.67
CA LYS A 37 25.94 -4.22 -2.45
C LYS A 37 26.17 -4.41 -3.96
N THR A 38 27.13 -5.25 -4.33
CA THR A 38 27.33 -5.64 -5.73
C THR A 38 26.25 -6.60 -6.17
N VAL A 39 25.94 -7.62 -5.34
CA VAL A 39 24.85 -8.58 -5.57
C VAL A 39 23.48 -7.88 -5.71
N GLU A 40 23.18 -6.87 -4.90
CA GLU A 40 21.94 -6.07 -4.97
C GLU A 40 21.76 -5.43 -6.35
N LYS A 41 22.86 -4.99 -6.98
CA LYS A 41 22.85 -4.34 -8.29
C LYS A 41 22.86 -5.34 -9.44
N THR A 42 23.76 -6.33 -9.38
CA THR A 42 23.97 -7.30 -10.46
C THR A 42 22.93 -8.42 -10.44
N LYS A 43 22.31 -8.65 -9.29
CA LYS A 43 21.45 -9.81 -8.98
C LYS A 43 22.17 -11.15 -9.12
N LEU A 44 23.50 -11.15 -9.12
CA LEU A 44 24.32 -12.34 -9.29
C LEU A 44 25.18 -12.56 -8.06
N VAL A 45 25.19 -13.78 -7.55
CA VAL A 45 25.97 -14.18 -6.38
C VAL A 45 27.36 -14.66 -6.85
N PRO A 46 28.45 -14.04 -6.39
CA PRO A 46 29.80 -14.50 -6.69
C PRO A 46 30.08 -15.88 -6.10
N ASP A 47 30.81 -16.71 -6.84
CA ASP A 47 31.18 -18.04 -6.38
C ASP A 47 32.09 -17.99 -5.15
N GLY A 48 31.80 -18.84 -4.16
CA GLY A 48 32.68 -19.08 -3.03
C GLY A 48 32.51 -18.14 -1.83
N VAL A 49 32.29 -16.85 -2.05
CA VAL A 49 32.42 -15.84 -0.99
C VAL A 49 31.22 -15.84 -0.03
N LEU A 50 30.01 -16.06 -0.54
CA LEU A 50 28.76 -16.05 0.24
C LEU A 50 28.23 -17.45 0.55
N ARG A 51 29.11 -18.46 0.54
CA ARG A 51 28.76 -19.88 0.73
C ARG A 51 27.95 -20.14 2.00
N ARG A 52 28.22 -19.43 3.10
CA ARG A 52 27.47 -19.62 4.35
C ARG A 52 25.99 -19.29 4.20
N PHE A 53 25.67 -18.21 3.48
CA PHE A 53 24.30 -17.78 3.25
C PHE A 53 23.57 -18.72 2.29
N VAL A 54 24.25 -19.13 1.22
CA VAL A 54 23.69 -20.12 0.28
C VAL A 54 23.42 -21.45 0.99
N LYS A 55 24.34 -21.93 1.84
CA LYS A 55 24.16 -23.16 2.63
C LYS A 55 23.02 -23.05 3.64
N SER A 56 22.77 -21.88 4.20
CA SER A 56 21.61 -21.65 5.07
C SER A 56 20.30 -21.42 4.30
N GLY A 57 20.33 -21.54 2.97
CA GLY A 57 19.15 -21.40 2.12
C GLY A 57 18.78 -19.96 1.74
N LEU A 58 19.61 -18.96 2.06
CA LEU A 58 19.48 -17.57 1.61
C LEU A 58 20.04 -17.42 0.19
N LEU A 59 19.81 -16.26 -0.43
CA LEU A 59 20.31 -15.92 -1.77
C LEU A 59 19.83 -16.91 -2.84
N ARG A 60 18.59 -17.39 -2.71
CA ARG A 60 18.00 -18.25 -3.74
C ARG A 60 17.59 -17.43 -4.97
N GLU A 61 17.68 -18.08 -6.11
CA GLU A 61 17.24 -17.52 -7.38
C GLU A 61 15.73 -17.26 -7.35
N THR A 62 15.31 -16.10 -7.88
CA THR A 62 13.88 -15.81 -8.04
C THR A 62 13.34 -16.50 -9.29
N ALA A 63 12.20 -17.17 -9.15
CA ALA A 63 11.36 -17.63 -10.25
C ALA A 63 10.14 -16.71 -10.51
N ILE A 64 9.98 -15.62 -9.74
CA ILE A 64 8.86 -14.70 -9.90
C ILE A 64 9.12 -13.78 -11.10
N GLU A 65 8.21 -13.84 -12.08
CA GLU A 65 8.19 -12.98 -13.26
C GLU A 65 7.18 -11.84 -13.11
N GLU A 66 6.04 -12.11 -12.48
CA GLU A 66 4.93 -11.18 -12.29
C GLU A 66 4.37 -11.26 -10.87
N ILE A 67 3.85 -10.14 -10.38
CA ILE A 67 3.15 -10.05 -9.10
C ILE A 67 1.80 -9.44 -9.39
N GLU A 68 0.74 -10.21 -9.17
CA GLU A 68 -0.64 -9.76 -9.26
C GLU A 68 -1.34 -9.93 -7.90
N HIS A 69 -2.39 -9.14 -7.68
CA HIS A 69 -3.22 -9.34 -6.50
C HIS A 69 -4.09 -10.59 -6.72
N PRO A 70 -4.27 -11.48 -5.73
CA PRO A 70 -5.10 -12.69 -5.90
C PRO A 70 -6.53 -12.40 -6.38
N GLU A 71 -7.07 -11.25 -5.98
CA GLU A 71 -8.42 -10.80 -6.37
C GLU A 71 -8.47 -10.04 -7.71
N THR A 72 -7.39 -9.98 -8.49
CA THR A 72 -7.36 -9.21 -9.75
C THR A 72 -8.47 -9.66 -10.70
N GLU A 73 -8.68 -10.97 -10.83
CA GLU A 73 -9.75 -11.53 -11.66
C GLU A 73 -11.15 -11.33 -11.07
N ASN A 74 -11.24 -11.18 -9.74
CA ASN A 74 -12.50 -11.02 -9.02
C ASN A 74 -12.94 -9.56 -8.84
N LEU A 75 -12.18 -8.58 -9.34
CA LEU A 75 -12.47 -7.15 -9.13
C LEU A 75 -13.90 -6.77 -9.51
N HIS A 76 -14.42 -7.31 -10.61
CA HIS A 76 -15.79 -7.06 -11.04
C HIS A 76 -16.81 -7.59 -10.03
N LEU A 77 -16.64 -8.85 -9.62
CA LEU A 77 -17.49 -9.50 -8.62
C LEU A 77 -17.47 -8.74 -7.28
N LEU A 78 -16.27 -8.34 -6.83
CA LEU A 78 -16.09 -7.61 -5.58
C LEU A 78 -16.76 -6.24 -5.62
N ALA A 79 -16.62 -5.51 -6.73
CA ALA A 79 -17.23 -4.21 -6.92
C ALA A 79 -18.76 -4.27 -7.01
N GLU A 80 -19.31 -5.36 -7.55
CA GLU A 80 -20.75 -5.53 -7.74
C GLU A 80 -21.50 -6.10 -6.54
N HIS A 81 -20.84 -6.87 -5.67
CA HIS A 81 -21.55 -7.66 -4.66
C HIS A 81 -20.97 -7.56 -3.24
N TYR A 82 -19.71 -7.14 -3.10
CA TYR A 82 -18.96 -7.17 -1.84
C TYR A 82 -18.56 -5.77 -1.35
N MET A 83 -19.29 -4.73 -1.75
CA MET A 83 -19.02 -3.37 -1.28
C MET A 83 -19.40 -3.27 0.21
N GLY A 84 -18.41 -3.38 1.11
CA GLY A 84 -18.64 -3.33 2.56
C GLY A 84 -18.48 -1.94 3.21
N ASN A 85 -18.02 -0.94 2.46
CA ASN A 85 -17.76 0.40 2.99
C ASN A 85 -18.28 1.49 2.04
N LEU A 86 -19.00 2.46 2.60
CA LEU A 86 -19.35 3.71 1.92
C LEU A 86 -18.87 4.89 2.77
N ILE A 87 -18.06 5.78 2.16
CA ILE A 87 -17.64 7.03 2.79
C ILE A 87 -18.25 8.21 2.03
N LEU A 88 -19.17 8.92 2.66
CA LEU A 88 -19.84 10.06 2.07
C LEU A 88 -19.12 11.36 2.42
N GLN A 89 -18.66 12.08 1.41
CA GLN A 89 -18.15 13.43 1.60
C GLN A 89 -19.32 14.42 1.69
N VAL A 90 -19.82 14.66 2.90
CA VAL A 90 -21.00 15.52 3.12
C VAL A 90 -20.73 16.99 2.81
N THR A 91 -19.47 17.43 2.97
CA THR A 91 -19.07 18.79 2.63
C THR A 91 -17.62 18.86 2.15
N GLN A 92 -17.38 19.75 1.19
CA GLN A 92 -16.03 20.15 0.75
C GLN A 92 -15.52 21.37 1.53
N GLN A 93 -16.38 21.98 2.35
CA GLN A 93 -16.05 23.13 3.17
C GLN A 93 -15.30 22.67 4.42
N CYS A 94 -14.16 23.33 4.68
CA CYS A 94 -13.41 23.19 5.91
C CYS A 94 -13.17 24.58 6.49
N ASN A 95 -13.24 24.74 7.81
CA ASN A 95 -12.88 25.96 8.53
C ASN A 95 -11.39 26.01 8.91
N LEU A 96 -10.64 24.92 8.68
CA LEU A 96 -9.19 24.85 8.85
C LEU A 96 -8.46 24.86 7.50
N ARG A 97 -7.18 25.25 7.51
CA ARG A 97 -6.31 25.30 6.32
C ARG A 97 -4.99 24.58 6.59
N CYS A 98 -5.09 23.30 6.99
CA CYS A 98 -3.91 22.49 7.28
C CYS A 98 -3.01 22.38 6.04
N LYS A 99 -1.72 22.70 6.18
CA LYS A 99 -0.75 22.68 5.08
C LYS A 99 -0.59 21.29 4.44
N TYR A 100 -0.74 20.25 5.25
CA TYR A 100 -0.68 18.83 4.85
C TYR A 100 -2.02 18.29 4.32
N CYS A 101 -3.09 19.09 4.27
CA CYS A 101 -4.37 18.64 3.73
C CYS A 101 -4.23 18.35 2.22
N ALA A 102 -4.77 17.22 1.77
CA ALA A 102 -4.82 16.88 0.34
C ALA A 102 -5.54 17.96 -0.49
N TYR A 103 -6.48 18.68 0.12
CA TYR A 103 -7.25 19.75 -0.51
C TYR A 103 -6.67 21.15 -0.27
N SER A 104 -5.45 21.25 0.27
CA SER A 104 -4.77 22.53 0.53
C SER A 104 -4.44 23.33 -0.73
N GLY A 105 -4.46 22.69 -1.91
CA GLY A 105 -4.01 23.27 -3.17
C GLY A 105 -2.51 23.03 -3.46
N ASN A 106 -1.78 22.40 -2.54
CA ASN A 106 -0.36 22.08 -2.71
C ASN A 106 -0.11 20.74 -3.43
N TYR A 107 -1.16 20.00 -3.78
CA TYR A 107 -1.09 18.67 -4.37
C TYR A 107 -1.94 18.63 -5.64
N TYR A 108 -1.67 17.65 -6.52
CA TYR A 108 -2.54 17.36 -7.67
C TYR A 108 -3.86 16.76 -7.18
N ASN A 109 -4.80 17.63 -6.84
CA ASN A 109 -6.13 17.30 -6.36
C ASN A 109 -7.04 18.55 -6.49
N ARG A 110 -8.34 18.41 -6.22
CA ARG A 110 -9.20 19.57 -6.01
C ARG A 110 -8.77 20.37 -4.78
N SER A 111 -9.15 21.64 -4.73
CA SER A 111 -8.98 22.49 -3.55
C SER A 111 -10.25 22.53 -2.68
N HIS A 112 -10.19 23.27 -1.57
CA HIS A 112 -11.36 23.53 -0.72
C HIS A 112 -12.43 24.33 -1.48
N THR A 113 -13.68 23.92 -1.35
CA THR A 113 -14.84 24.63 -1.92
C THR A 113 -15.95 24.74 -0.86
N SER A 114 -17.02 25.49 -1.15
CA SER A 114 -18.20 25.59 -0.29
C SER A 114 -19.27 24.53 -0.58
N ASN A 115 -18.97 23.54 -1.43
CA ASN A 115 -19.96 22.55 -1.85
C ASN A 115 -20.41 21.67 -0.69
N ARG A 116 -21.71 21.36 -0.68
CA ARG A 116 -22.36 20.47 0.27
C ARG A 116 -23.15 19.43 -0.51
N MET A 117 -23.12 18.19 -0.02
CA MET A 117 -23.91 17.10 -0.57
C MET A 117 -25.38 17.35 -0.21
N ASP A 118 -26.25 17.31 -1.22
CA ASP A 118 -27.69 17.32 -0.97
C ASP A 118 -28.19 15.93 -0.53
N PHE A 119 -29.34 15.91 0.13
CA PHE A 119 -29.94 14.70 0.67
C PHE A 119 -30.24 13.66 -0.42
N GLU A 120 -30.70 14.09 -1.58
CA GLU A 120 -31.04 13.20 -2.70
C GLU A 120 -29.80 12.46 -3.21
N THR A 121 -28.66 13.12 -3.29
CA THR A 121 -27.37 12.53 -3.65
C THR A 121 -26.91 11.54 -2.60
N ALA A 122 -27.02 11.89 -1.31
CA ALA A 122 -26.70 10.98 -0.21
C ALA A 122 -27.56 9.71 -0.26
N LYS A 123 -28.88 9.88 -0.46
CA LYS A 123 -29.84 8.77 -0.59
C LYS A 123 -29.48 7.88 -1.79
N LYS A 124 -29.24 8.47 -2.97
CA LYS A 124 -28.85 7.72 -4.17
C LYS A 124 -27.54 6.95 -3.97
N ALA A 125 -26.57 7.52 -3.26
CA ALA A 125 -25.31 6.86 -2.94
C ALA A 125 -25.51 5.67 -1.99
N ILE A 126 -26.38 5.81 -0.98
CA ILE A 126 -26.75 4.71 -0.07
C ILE A 126 -27.53 3.62 -0.82
N ASP A 127 -28.49 4.00 -1.67
CA ASP A 127 -29.23 3.04 -2.52
C ASP A 127 -28.30 2.29 -3.46
N PHE A 128 -27.29 2.98 -4.04
CA PHE A 128 -26.26 2.38 -4.88
C PHE A 128 -25.40 1.38 -4.11
N TYR A 129 -24.99 1.76 -2.88
CA TYR A 129 -24.17 0.96 -1.99
C TYR A 129 -24.90 -0.31 -1.58
N LEU A 130 -26.10 -0.20 -1.00
CA LEU A 130 -26.87 -1.35 -0.53
C LEU A 130 -27.17 -2.38 -1.63
N LYS A 131 -27.33 -1.94 -2.88
CA LYS A 131 -27.51 -2.82 -4.04
C LYS A 131 -26.29 -3.67 -4.40
N ARG A 132 -25.11 -3.35 -3.87
CA ARG A 132 -23.81 -3.98 -4.16
C ARG A 132 -23.12 -4.54 -2.93
N SER A 133 -23.88 -4.66 -1.85
CA SER A 133 -23.40 -5.02 -0.53
C SER A 133 -24.02 -6.32 -0.04
N GLU A 134 -24.79 -7.02 -0.86
CA GLU A 134 -25.61 -8.14 -0.42
C GLU A 134 -24.79 -9.36 0.00
N LYS A 135 -23.52 -9.45 -0.43
CA LYS A 135 -22.58 -10.49 -0.01
C LYS A 135 -21.52 -9.99 0.97
N ALA A 136 -21.58 -8.73 1.40
CA ALA A 136 -20.65 -8.20 2.40
C ALA A 136 -21.07 -8.65 3.81
N ASP A 137 -20.12 -9.17 4.59
CA ASP A 137 -20.37 -9.65 5.96
C ASP A 137 -20.77 -8.52 6.93
N GLN A 138 -20.24 -7.32 6.70
CA GLN A 138 -20.50 -6.13 7.49
C GLN A 138 -20.59 -4.90 6.59
N LEU A 139 -21.49 -4.00 6.96
CA LEU A 139 -21.69 -2.73 6.27
C LEU A 139 -21.22 -1.59 7.16
N ALA A 140 -20.30 -0.78 6.64
CA ALA A 140 -19.85 0.43 7.31
C ALA A 140 -20.18 1.68 6.46
N LEU A 141 -21.00 2.55 7.03
CA LEU A 141 -21.25 3.88 6.51
C LEU A 141 -20.46 4.88 7.35
N SER A 142 -19.60 5.66 6.70
CA SER A 142 -18.83 6.72 7.33
C SER A 142 -19.06 8.04 6.62
N PHE A 143 -18.91 9.14 7.36
CA PHE A 143 -18.98 10.46 6.79
C PHE A 143 -17.62 11.15 6.87
N TYR A 144 -17.29 11.89 5.83
CA TYR A 144 -16.07 12.68 5.74
C TYR A 144 -16.41 14.13 5.34
N GLY A 145 -15.52 15.05 5.73
CA GLY A 145 -15.77 16.50 5.71
C GLY A 145 -15.82 17.02 7.15
N VAL A 146 -14.96 17.99 7.45
CA VAL A 146 -14.58 18.35 8.84
C VAL A 146 -15.74 18.92 9.67
N SER A 147 -16.77 19.46 9.01
CA SER A 147 -17.91 20.10 9.69
C SER A 147 -19.17 19.24 9.63
N LEU A 148 -19.12 18.03 10.17
CA LEU A 148 -20.30 17.17 10.33
C LEU A 148 -21.35 17.80 11.26
N PHE A 149 -20.90 18.49 12.31
CA PHE A 149 -21.78 19.14 13.29
C PHE A 149 -22.63 20.29 12.74
N TRP A 150 -22.29 20.87 11.60
CA TRP A 150 -23.03 22.01 11.02
C TRP A 150 -23.91 21.63 9.81
N ASN A 151 -23.98 20.34 9.46
CA ASN A 151 -24.72 19.85 8.29
C ASN A 151 -25.82 18.81 8.64
N LEU A 152 -26.13 18.62 9.92
CA LEU A 152 -27.16 17.68 10.41
C LEU A 152 -28.52 18.34 10.70
N ASN A 153 -28.80 19.52 10.13
CA ASN A 153 -30.10 20.18 10.20
C ASN A 153 -30.77 20.18 8.83
#